data_AF-A0A7Y1XTX4-F1
#
_entry.id   AF-A0A7Y1XTX4-F1
#
_cell.length_a   1.000
_cell.length_b   1.000
_cell.length_c   1.000
_cell.angle_alpha   90.00
_cell.angle_beta   90.00
_cell.angle_gamma   90.00
#
_symmetry.space_group_name_H-M   'P 1'
#
loop_
_entity.id
_entity.type
_entity.pdbx_description
1 polymer ?
#
loop_
_entity_poly.entity_id
_entity_poly.type
_entity_poly.pdbx_seq_one_letter_code
_entity_poly.pdbx_strand_id
1 'polypeptide(L)' 'MNNIGKSRFSASIDAPVPRVWDTMLAAETYERWAAAFTESSTYEGSWSKGSRLSGP' A
#
# COMPACT_ATOMS: atom_id res chain seq x y z
N MET A 1 26.29 9.79 15.83
CA MET A 1 25.81 8.91 14.74
C MET A 1 24.58 8.18 15.27
N ASN A 2 23.37 8.54 14.85
CA ASN A 2 22.15 7.92 15.38
C ASN A 2 21.78 6.72 14.50
N ASN A 3 21.92 5.51 15.03
CA ASN A 3 21.36 4.31 14.43
C ASN A 3 19.82 4.38 14.55
N ILE A 4 19.15 4.86 13.50
CA ILE A 4 17.69 4.78 13.40
C ILE A 4 17.34 3.28 13.33
N GLY A 5 16.83 2.74 14.44
CA GLY A 5 16.39 1.35 14.50
C GLY A 5 15.24 1.10 13.53
N LYS A 6 15.30 0.00 12.76
CA LYS A 6 14.19 -0.41 11.88
C LYS A 6 13.02 -0.90 12.75
N SER A 7 11.88 -0.25 12.65
CA SER A 7 10.64 -0.72 13.28
C SER A 7 9.95 -1.76 12.39
N ARG A 8 9.48 -2.86 13.00
CA ARG A 8 8.69 -3.90 12.34
C ARG A 8 7.29 -3.94 12.96
N PHE A 9 6.27 -3.90 12.11
CA PHE A 9 4.88 -4.07 12.51
C PHE A 9 4.29 -5.31 11.83
N SER A 10 3.35 -5.97 12.50
CA SER A 10 2.61 -7.12 11.97
C SER A 10 1.19 -7.10 12.52
N ALA A 11 0.22 -7.45 11.68
CA ALA A 11 -1.17 -7.63 12.06
C ALA A 11 -1.71 -8.92 11.43
N SER A 12 -2.57 -9.63 12.15
CA SER A 12 -3.32 -10.78 11.64
C SER A 12 -4.64 -10.28 11.09
N ILE A 13 -4.94 -10.61 9.83
CA ILE A 13 -6.18 -10.22 9.15
C ILE A 13 -6.99 -11.48 8.89
N ASP A 14 -8.18 -11.58 9.47
CA ASP A 14 -9.12 -12.67 9.23
C ASP A 14 -9.87 -12.45 7.90
N ALA A 15 -9.16 -12.64 6.80
CA ALA A 15 -9.71 -12.54 5.45
C ALA A 15 -8.93 -13.43 4.47
N PRO A 16 -9.58 -13.86 3.37
CA PRO A 16 -8.88 -14.55 2.29
C PRO A 16 -7.76 -13.69 1.69
N VAL A 17 -6.65 -14.31 1.34
CA VAL A 17 -5.47 -13.66 0.74
C VAL A 17 -5.83 -12.76 -0.46
N PRO A 18 -6.69 -13.17 -1.42
CA PRO A 18 -7.05 -12.31 -2.55
C PRO A 18 -7.72 -11.00 -2.12
N ARG A 19 -8.61 -11.06 -1.11
CA ARG A 19 -9.31 -9.88 -0.60
C ARG A 19 -8.35 -8.88 0.04
N VAL A 20 -7.31 -9.37 0.72
CA VAL A 20 -6.26 -8.51 1.30
C VAL A 20 -5.48 -7.83 0.18
N TRP A 21 -5.09 -8.56 -0.86
CA TRP A 21 -4.38 -7.99 -2.01
C TRP A 21 -5.20 -6.95 -2.76
N ASP A 22 -6.46 -7.25 -3.05
CA ASP A 22 -7.36 -6.32 -3.73
C ASP A 22 -7.54 -5.04 -2.89
N THR A 23 -7.76 -5.17 -1.59
CA THR A 23 -7.90 -4.02 -0.68
C THR A 23 -6.63 -3.17 -0.65
N MET A 24 -5.46 -3.80 -0.62
CA MET A 24 -4.18 -3.10 -0.56
C MET A 24 -3.80 -2.41 -1.87
N LEU A 25 -4.11 -3.02 -3.02
CA LEU A 25 -3.52 -2.64 -4.31
C LEU A 25 -4.50 -2.12 -5.35
N ALA A 26 -5.81 -2.39 -5.27
CA ALA A 26 -6.75 -1.83 -6.24
C ALA A 26 -6.82 -0.30 -6.07
N ALA A 27 -6.90 0.45 -7.19
CA ALA A 27 -6.81 1.92 -7.18
C ALA A 27 -7.81 2.56 -6.19
N GLU A 28 -9.08 2.16 -6.27
CA GLU A 28 -10.15 2.69 -5.42
C GLU A 28 -9.91 2.44 -3.92
N THR A 29 -9.45 1.25 -3.54
CA THR A 29 -9.23 0.91 -2.13
C THR A 29 -7.90 1.43 -1.62
N TYR A 30 -6.89 1.55 -2.49
CA TYR A 30 -5.61 2.18 -2.20
C TYR A 30 -5.80 3.62 -1.74
N GLU A 31 -6.51 4.44 -2.54
CA GLU A 31 -6.79 5.84 -2.21
C GLU A 31 -7.44 5.98 -0.83
N ARG A 32 -8.40 5.10 -0.52
CA ARG A 32 -9.11 5.10 0.77
C ARG A 32 -8.20 4.86 1.97
N TRP A 33 -7.35 3.82 1.94
CA TRP A 33 -6.50 3.52 3.09
C TRP A 33 -5.27 4.44 3.14
N ALA A 34 -4.77 4.88 1.99
CA ALA A 34 -3.63 5.80 1.90
C ALA A 34 -3.97 7.23 2.35
N ALA A 35 -5.24 7.64 2.24
CA ALA A 35 -5.72 8.95 2.71
C ALA A 35 -5.41 9.23 4.19
N ALA A 36 -5.28 8.19 5.03
CA ALA A 36 -4.86 8.34 6.43
C ALA A 36 -3.42 8.87 6.58
N PHE A 37 -2.59 8.72 5.54
CA PHE A 37 -1.22 9.22 5.48
C PHE A 37 -1.13 10.51 4.65
N THR A 38 -1.82 10.56 3.50
CA THR A 38 -1.86 11.73 2.61
C THR A 38 -3.14 11.70 1.76
N GLU A 39 -3.94 12.77 1.83
CA GLU A 39 -5.28 12.83 1.21
C GLU A 39 -5.30 12.62 -0.31
N SER A 40 -4.23 12.97 -1.02
CA SER A 40 -4.12 12.87 -2.49
C SER A 40 -3.32 11.67 -2.99
N SER A 41 -3.02 10.69 -2.13
CA SER A 41 -2.25 9.50 -2.52
C SER A 41 -3.00 8.65 -3.56
N THR A 42 -2.48 8.67 -4.78
CA THR A 42 -2.97 7.95 -5.95
C THR A 42 -1.80 7.27 -6.66
N TYR A 43 -2.08 6.35 -7.59
CA TYR A 43 -1.05 5.76 -8.45
C TYR A 43 -1.62 5.50 -9.85
N GLU A 44 -0.73 5.53 -10.85
CA GLU A 44 -0.99 5.04 -12.19
C GLU A 44 -0.05 3.87 -12.53
N GLY A 45 -0.56 2.89 -13.27
CA GLY A 45 0.20 1.70 -13.69
C GLY A 45 -0.21 0.41 -12.98
N SER A 46 0.73 -0.53 -12.85
CA SER A 46 0.48 -1.86 -12.28
C SER A 46 1.47 -2.19 -11.17
N TRP A 47 1.00 -2.88 -10.15
CA TRP A 47 1.80 -3.43 -9.06
C TRP A 47 2.50 -4.77 -9.41
N SER A 48 2.48 -5.16 -10.70
CA SER A 48 3.14 -6.36 -11.17
C SER A 48 4.68 -6.24 -11.08
N LYS A 49 5.37 -7.36 -10.87
CA LYS A 49 6.83 -7.38 -10.78
C LYS A 49 7.46 -6.81 -12.04
N GLY A 50 8.30 -5.78 -11.89
CA GLY A 50 8.99 -5.11 -12.99
C GLY A 50 8.19 -3.98 -13.64
N SER A 51 6.92 -3.80 -13.27
CA SER A 51 6.14 -2.63 -13.67
C SER A 51 6.63 -1.38 -12.96
N ARG A 52 6.39 -0.23 -13.57
CA ARG A 52 6.63 1.09 -12.99
C ARG A 52 5.29 1.65 -12.52
N LEU A 53 5.28 2.20 -11.32
CA LEU A 53 4.20 3.03 -10.81
C LEU A 53 4.64 4.49 -10.92
N SER A 54 3.72 5.33 -11.34
CA SER A 54 3.86 6.79 -11.28
C SER A 54 2.76 7.37 -10.40
N GLY A 55 3.03 8.51 -9.78
CA GLY A 55 1.95 9.38 -9.31
C GLY A 55 1.48 10.28 -10.47
N PRO A 56 0.37 11.00 -10.30
CA PRO A 56 0.13 12.22 -11.06
C PRO A 56 1.27 13.25 -10.88
#